data_AF-A0A8J6KCS2-F1
#
_entry.id   AF-A0A8J6KCS2-F1
#
_cell.length_a   1.000
_cell.length_b   1.000
_cell.length_c   1.000
_cell.angle_alpha   90.00
_cell.angle_beta   90.00
_cell.angle_gamma   90.00
#
_symmetry.space_group_name_H-M   'P 1'
#
loop_
_entity.id
_entity.type
_entity.pdbx_description
1 polymer ?
#
loop_
_entity_poly.entity_id
_entity_poly.type
_entity_poly.pdbx_seq_one_letter_code
_entity_poly.pdbx_strand_id
1 'polypeptide(L)'
;MKLKETCTEVMAALKAMKEKNNFAQMDNPSFKKINAFIAKEIDVVTVIQNAFQRLVFSSRINWAEDPKLKEIVLKLGQNPACF
;
A
#
# COMPACT_ATOMS: atom_id res chain seq x y z
N MET A 1 7.48 -48.24 -1.06
CA MET A 1 7.06 -47.28 -2.11
C MET A 1 5.85 -46.44 -1.69
N LYS A 2 4.76 -47.05 -1.21
CA LYS A 2 3.52 -46.34 -0.81
C LYS A 2 3.68 -45.13 0.13
N LEU A 3 4.54 -45.21 1.15
CA LEU A 3 4.66 -44.13 2.14
C LEU A 3 5.20 -42.80 1.56
N LYS A 4 6.09 -42.87 0.56
CA LYS A 4 6.62 -41.66 -0.09
C LYS A 4 5.56 -40.99 -0.96
N GLU A 5 4.77 -41.79 -1.69
CA GLU A 5 3.67 -41.32 -2.55
C GLU A 5 2.58 -40.62 -1.72
N THR A 6 2.18 -41.21 -0.59
CA THR A 6 1.17 -40.61 0.31
C THR A 6 1.66 -39.29 0.92
N CYS A 7 2.95 -39.19 1.26
CA CYS A 7 3.52 -37.96 1.82
C CYS A 7 3.54 -36.82 0.77
N THR A 8 3.85 -37.13 -0.48
CA THR A 8 3.83 -36.15 -1.58
C THR A 8 2.42 -35.65 -1.91
N GLU A 9 1.42 -36.52 -1.87
CA GLU A 9 0.02 -36.15 -2.12
C GLU A 9 -0.53 -35.23 -1.03
N VAL A 10 -0.23 -35.52 0.24
CA VAL A 10 -0.63 -34.68 1.38
C VAL A 10 0.02 -33.30 1.29
N MET A 11 1.31 -33.22 0.95
CA MET A 11 1.99 -31.92 0.77
C MET A 11 1.42 -31.11 -0.39
N ALA A 12 1.08 -31.75 -1.51
CA ALA A 12 0.46 -31.09 -2.65
C ALA A 12 -0.95 -30.56 -2.31
N ALA A 13 -1.76 -31.34 -1.59
CA ALA A 13 -3.08 -30.93 -1.13
C ALA A 13 -3.01 -29.75 -0.15
N LEU A 14 -2.03 -29.75 0.77
CA LEU A 14 -1.84 -28.67 1.74
C LEU A 14 -1.44 -27.36 1.04
N LYS A 15 -0.57 -27.46 0.03
CA LYS A 15 -0.16 -26.31 -0.78
C LYS A 15 -1.33 -25.73 -1.59
N ALA A 16 -2.12 -26.60 -2.23
CA ALA A 16 -3.31 -26.19 -2.97
C ALA A 16 -4.37 -25.53 -2.06
N MET A 17 -4.52 -26.02 -0.83
CA MET A 17 -5.45 -25.44 0.15
C MET A 17 -4.98 -24.06 0.63
N LYS A 18 -3.67 -23.88 0.85
CA LYS A 18 -3.06 -22.60 1.21
C LYS A 18 -3.21 -21.56 0.09
N GLU A 19 -2.95 -21.95 -1.14
CA GLU A 19 -3.14 -21.09 -2.32
C GLU A 19 -4.62 -20.70 -2.49
N LYS A 20 -5.56 -21.66 -2.40
CA LYS A 20 -7.00 -21.37 -2.43
C LYS A 20 -7.44 -20.41 -1.32
N ASN A 21 -6.93 -20.55 -0.10
CA ASN A 21 -7.25 -19.62 0.98
C ASN A 21 -6.72 -18.20 0.71
N ASN A 22 -5.51 -18.06 0.17
CA ASN A 22 -4.98 -16.76 -0.20
C ASN A 22 -5.83 -16.10 -1.32
N PHE A 23 -6.21 -16.86 -2.34
CA PHE A 23 -7.10 -16.36 -3.40
C PHE A 23 -8.50 -16.03 -2.87
N ALA A 24 -9.07 -16.86 -1.99
CA ALA A 24 -10.37 -16.62 -1.36
C ALA A 24 -10.37 -15.36 -0.48
N GLN A 25 -9.23 -15.01 0.14
CA GLN A 25 -9.08 -13.75 0.85
C GLN A 25 -9.03 -12.54 -0.09
N MET A 26 -8.38 -12.65 -1.26
CA MET A 26 -8.38 -11.60 -2.29
C MET A 26 -9.74 -11.40 -2.95
N ASP A 27 -10.52 -12.47 -3.10
CA ASP A 27 -11.88 -12.44 -3.65
C ASP A 27 -12.97 -12.15 -2.61
N ASN A 28 -12.61 -12.00 -1.34
CA ASN A 28 -13.55 -11.60 -0.30
C ASN A 28 -14.10 -10.19 -0.61
N PRO A 29 -15.43 -10.03 -0.82
CA PRO A 29 -16.03 -8.74 -1.13
C PRO A 29 -15.73 -7.64 -0.10
N SER A 30 -15.55 -8.01 1.17
CA SER A 30 -15.16 -7.08 2.23
C SER A 30 -13.73 -6.58 2.04
N PHE A 31 -12.81 -7.43 1.62
CA PHE A 31 -11.42 -7.05 1.34
C PHE A 31 -11.33 -6.13 0.13
N LYS A 32 -12.09 -6.42 -0.94
CA LYS A 32 -12.21 -5.53 -2.11
C LYS A 32 -12.76 -4.16 -1.74
N LYS A 33 -13.79 -4.09 -0.89
CA LYS A 33 -14.35 -2.82 -0.39
C LYS A 33 -13.34 -2.00 0.41
N ILE A 34 -12.61 -2.65 1.32
CA ILE A 34 -11.56 -2.00 2.13
C ILE A 34 -10.45 -1.47 1.23
N ASN A 35 -9.96 -2.25 0.27
CA ASN A 35 -8.93 -1.80 -0.67
C ASN A 35 -9.40 -0.62 -1.54
N ALA A 36 -10.64 -0.66 -2.03
CA ALA A 36 -11.21 0.45 -2.79
C ALA A 36 -11.33 1.73 -1.94
N PHE A 37 -11.70 1.59 -0.66
CA PHE A 37 -11.74 2.70 0.27
C PHE A 37 -10.34 3.28 0.52
N ILE A 38 -9.35 2.44 0.82
CA ILE A 38 -7.96 2.86 1.03
C ILE A 38 -7.40 3.56 -0.22
N ALA A 39 -7.64 3.00 -1.41
CA ALA A 39 -7.21 3.61 -2.68
C ALA A 39 -7.82 5.00 -2.89
N LYS A 40 -9.10 5.18 -2.53
CA LYS A 40 -9.75 6.48 -2.58
C LYS A 40 -9.15 7.49 -1.60
N GLU A 41 -8.86 7.07 -0.37
CA GLU A 41 -8.22 7.94 0.62
C GLU A 41 -6.80 8.34 0.21
N ILE A 42 -6.03 7.41 -0.38
CA ILE A 42 -4.70 7.69 -0.96
C ILE A 42 -4.80 8.75 -2.07
N ASP A 43 -5.79 8.65 -2.95
CA ASP A 43 -6.01 9.62 -4.03
C ASP A 43 -6.30 11.02 -3.48
N VAL A 44 -7.20 11.13 -2.49
CA VAL A 44 -7.53 12.40 -1.83
C VAL A 44 -6.29 13.02 -1.18
N VAL A 45 -5.54 12.24 -0.40
CA VAL A 45 -4.31 12.73 0.25
C VAL A 45 -3.26 13.17 -0.78
N THR A 46 -3.13 12.43 -1.88
CA THR A 46 -2.20 12.76 -2.97
C THR A 46 -2.54 14.11 -3.60
N VAL A 47 -3.82 14.38 -3.87
CA VAL A 47 -4.27 15.67 -4.40
C VAL A 47 -3.93 16.81 -3.44
N ILE A 48 -4.19 16.63 -2.14
CA ILE A 48 -3.90 17.62 -1.11
C ILE A 48 -2.39 17.88 -1.00
N GLN A 49 -1.57 16.82 -0.94
CA GLN A 49 -0.11 16.94 -0.89
C GLN A 49 0.44 17.69 -2.11
N ASN A 50 -0.02 17.34 -3.31
CA ASN A 50 0.38 18.01 -4.55
C ASN A 50 0.02 19.50 -4.55
N ALA A 51 -1.16 19.86 -4.02
CA ALA A 51 -1.56 21.26 -3.89
C ALA A 51 -0.62 22.03 -2.94
N PHE A 52 -0.32 21.48 -1.76
CA PHE A 52 0.60 22.11 -0.81
C PHE A 52 2.03 22.22 -1.35
N GLN A 53 2.55 21.18 -2.00
CA GLN A 53 3.87 21.22 -2.66
C GLN A 53 3.94 22.37 -3.68
N ARG A 54 2.93 22.49 -4.54
CA ARG A 54 2.85 23.56 -5.54
C ARG A 54 2.81 24.94 -4.88
N LEU A 55 2.03 25.10 -3.81
CA LEU A 55 1.97 26.36 -3.06
C LEU A 55 3.34 26.73 -2.51
N VAL A 56 4.03 25.81 -1.83
CA VAL A 56 5.38 26.03 -1.31
C VAL A 56 6.33 26.44 -2.42
N PHE A 57 6.40 25.69 -3.53
CA PHE A 57 7.31 26.02 -4.63
C PHE A 57 6.95 27.34 -5.33
N SER A 58 5.67 27.67 -5.47
CA SER A 58 5.22 28.93 -6.07
C SER A 58 5.48 30.14 -5.18
N SER A 59 5.49 29.96 -3.85
CA SER A 59 5.67 31.04 -2.87
C SER A 59 7.07 31.66 -2.91
N ARG A 60 8.05 30.96 -3.50
CA ARG A 60 9.48 31.32 -3.51
C ARG A 60 10.08 31.55 -2.11
N ILE A 61 9.41 31.09 -1.06
CA ILE A 61 9.93 31.12 0.32
C ILE A 61 11.11 30.16 0.40
N ASN A 62 12.19 30.57 1.10
CA ASN A 62 13.31 29.68 1.38
C ASN A 62 12.95 28.66 2.46
N TRP A 63 12.18 27.64 2.07
CA TRP A 63 11.72 26.59 2.95
C TRP A 63 12.84 25.75 3.57
N ALA A 64 14.04 25.79 3.00
CA ALA A 64 15.19 25.02 3.50
C ALA A 64 15.89 25.68 4.70
N GLU A 65 15.73 27.00 4.89
CA GLU A 65 16.29 27.76 6.02
C GLU A 65 15.50 27.57 7.31
N ASP A 66 14.18 27.44 7.23
CA ASP A 66 13.33 27.16 8.39
C ASP A 66 13.29 25.64 8.66
N PRO A 67 13.78 25.14 9.80
CA PRO A 67 13.84 23.70 10.08
C PRO A 67 12.47 23.01 10.10
N LYS A 68 11.43 23.70 10.56
CA LYS A 68 10.06 23.15 10.64
C LYS A 68 9.46 23.07 9.25
N LEU A 69 9.63 24.13 8.45
CA LEU A 69 9.14 24.17 7.08
C LEU A 69 9.86 23.14 6.22
N LYS A 70 11.17 22.97 6.39
CA LYS A 70 11.95 21.91 5.75
C LYS A 70 11.39 20.53 6.05
N GLU A 71 11.10 20.22 7.31
CA GLU A 71 10.50 18.94 7.70
C GLU A 71 9.15 18.70 7.02
N ILE A 72 8.29 19.72 7.00
CA ILE A 72 6.97 19.65 6.35
C ILE A 72 7.11 19.39 4.85
N VAL A 73 8.00 20.10 4.17
CA VAL A 73 8.22 19.94 2.72
C VAL A 73 8.77 18.56 2.38
N LEU A 74 9.69 18.05 3.19
CA LEU A 74 10.22 16.69 3.00
C LEU A 74 9.13 15.62 3.18
N LYS A 75 8.27 15.77 4.20
CA LYS A 75 7.12 14.88 4.43
C LYS A 75 6.11 14.96 3.29
N LEU A 76 5.84 16.15 2.77
CA LEU A 76 4.95 16.34 1.63
C LEU A 76 5.46 15.63 0.38
N GLY A 77 6.78 15.51 0.20
CA GLY A 77 7.41 14.80 -0.92
C GLY A 77 7.32 13.27 -0.85
N GLN A 78 6.89 12.68 0.28
CA GLN A 78 6.79 11.24 0.44
C GLN A 78 5.50 10.70 -0.19
N ASN A 79 5.63 9.64 -1.01
CA ASN A 79 4.49 9.03 -1.69
C ASN A 79 3.57 8.31 -0.68
N PRO A 80 2.27 8.68 -0.59
CA PRO A 80 1.32 8.05 0.33
C PRO A 80 0.94 6.61 -0.08
N ALA A 81 1.26 6.18 -1.31
CA ALA A 81 1.04 4.82 -1.78
C ALA A 81 2.18 3.84 -1.42
N CYS A 82 3.23 4.30 -0.72
CA CYS A 82 4.42 3.50 -0.40
C CYS A 82 4.46 2.99 1.06
N PHE A 83 3.30 2.79 1.68
CA PHE A 83 3.15 2.19 3.02
C PHE A 83 2.74 0.72 2.95
#